data_AF-A0A7M3YZX9-F1
#
_entry.id   AF-A0A7M3YZX9-F1
#
_cell.length_a   1.000
_cell.length_b   1.000
_cell.length_c   1.000
_cell.angle_alpha   90.00
_cell.angle_beta   90.00
_cell.angle_gamma   90.00
#
_symmetry.space_group_name_H-M   'P 1'
#
loop_
_entity.id
_entity.type
_entity.pdbx_description
1 polymer ?
#
loop_
_entity_poly.entity_id
_entity_poly.type
_entity_poly.pdbx_seq_one_letter_code
_entity_poly.pdbx_strand_id
1 'polypeptide(L)'
;DVIVTTSGMLEGGPALWYLNRLRHDVKNSIFFTGYQARDTGGRGLLEEGAINIYGQRVHIDLPIQQFSFSTHAGHQEILDFAKACEAKHVVVYHTDPTHARPPLVEALTAQGHIVHEPKNGESYIIEN
;
A
#
# COMPACT_ATOMS: atom_id res chain seq x y z
N ASP A 1 -6.80 -16.55 21.40
CA ASP A 1 -7.81 -15.86 20.57
C ASP A 1 -7.19 -15.30 19.31
N VAL A 2 -8.01 -15.00 18.30
CA VAL A 2 -7.62 -14.28 17.09
C VAL A 2 -8.50 -13.03 17.01
N ILE A 3 -7.87 -11.86 16.92
CA ILE A 3 -8.55 -10.57 16.83
C ILE A 3 -8.34 -10.02 15.42
N VAL A 4 -9.43 -9.84 14.68
CA VAL A 4 -9.43 -9.14 13.39
C VAL A 4 -10.11 -7.80 13.59
N THR A 5 -9.44 -6.71 13.22
CA THR A 5 -9.93 -5.36 13.52
C THR A 5 -9.43 -4.32 12.52
N THR A 6 -10.16 -3.21 12.41
CA THR A 6 -9.66 -1.96 11.83
C THR A 6 -8.82 -1.22 12.88
N SER A 7 -7.92 -0.28 12.59
CA SER A 7 -7.45 0.28 11.32
C SER A 7 -6.27 -0.52 10.73
N GLY A 8 -6.28 -0.77 9.42
CA GLY A 8 -5.31 -1.64 8.75
C GLY A 8 -3.88 -1.12 8.66
N MET A 9 -3.66 0.18 8.92
CA MET A 9 -2.33 0.81 8.93
C MET A 9 -1.91 1.37 10.29
N LEU A 10 -2.69 1.09 11.34
CA LEU A 10 -2.45 1.54 12.71
C LEU A 10 -2.40 3.06 12.93
N GLU A 11 -3.04 3.83 12.06
CA GLU A 11 -3.22 5.29 12.20
C GLU A 11 -4.31 5.68 13.23
N GLY A 12 -4.71 4.74 14.10
CA GLY A 12 -5.75 4.92 15.11
C GLY A 12 -6.76 3.78 15.13
N GLY A 13 -7.96 4.09 15.65
CA GLY A 13 -9.06 3.13 15.75
C GLY A 13 -8.78 1.98 16.73
N PRO A 14 -9.59 0.90 16.67
CA PRO A 14 -9.52 -0.18 17.65
C PRO A 14 -8.21 -0.97 17.61
N ALA A 15 -7.56 -1.11 16.46
CA ALA A 15 -6.28 -1.80 16.32
C ALA A 15 -5.20 -1.21 17.24
N LEU A 16 -5.10 0.12 17.29
CA LEU A 16 -4.14 0.80 18.16
C LEU A 16 -4.48 0.58 19.65
N TRP A 17 -5.76 0.51 19.99
CA TRP A 17 -6.22 0.21 21.35
C TRP A 17 -5.85 -1.22 21.79
N TYR A 18 -6.11 -2.21 20.93
CA TYR A 18 -5.74 -3.60 21.21
C TYR A 18 -4.22 -3.75 21.32
N LEU A 19 -3.47 -3.18 20.38
CA LEU A 19 -2.01 -3.19 20.44
C LEU A 19 -1.50 -2.58 21.74
N ASN A 20 -2.03 -1.42 22.14
CA ASN A 20 -1.62 -0.76 23.37
C ASN A 20 -1.84 -1.66 24.60
N ARG A 21 -2.94 -2.40 24.65
CA ARG A 21 -3.26 -3.29 25.77
C ARG A 21 -2.49 -4.62 25.76
N LEU A 22 -2.23 -5.17 24.58
CA LEU A 22 -1.74 -6.54 24.40
C LEU A 22 -0.24 -6.64 24.14
N ARG A 23 0.45 -5.52 23.83
CA ARG A 23 1.89 -5.49 23.50
C ARG A 23 2.83 -6.03 24.58
N HIS A 24 2.37 -6.19 25.81
CA HIS A 24 3.19 -6.57 26.96
C HIS A 24 3.32 -8.09 27.16
N ASP A 25 2.52 -8.90 26.46
CA ASP A 25 2.61 -10.35 26.52
C ASP A 25 3.33 -10.89 25.28
N VAL A 26 4.56 -11.37 25.48
CA VAL A 26 5.46 -11.88 24.43
C VAL A 26 4.94 -13.14 23.72
N LYS A 27 3.85 -13.74 24.20
CA LYS A 27 3.15 -14.83 23.49
C LYS A 27 2.28 -14.32 22.34
N ASN A 28 2.01 -13.01 22.28
CA ASN A 28 1.24 -12.39 21.21
C ASN A 28 2.08 -12.16 19.96
N SER A 29 1.42 -12.04 18.81
CA SER A 29 2.05 -11.72 17.53
C SER A 29 1.14 -10.79 16.73
N ILE A 30 1.74 -9.94 15.90
CA ILE A 30 1.04 -8.99 15.03
C ILE A 30 1.13 -9.47 13.59
N PHE A 31 0.01 -9.46 12.89
CA PHE A 31 -0.08 -9.88 11.49
C PHE A 31 -0.67 -8.76 10.65
N PHE A 32 0.10 -8.25 9.70
CA PHE A 32 -0.40 -7.35 8.66
C PHE A 32 -0.79 -8.17 7.43
N THR A 33 -1.96 -7.90 6.88
CA THR A 33 -2.48 -8.62 5.70
C THR A 33 -2.51 -7.78 4.44
N GLY A 34 -2.11 -6.52 4.54
CA GLY A 34 -2.12 -5.56 3.45
C GLY A 34 -0.91 -4.64 3.48
N TYR A 35 -0.81 -3.83 2.43
CA TYR A 35 0.24 -2.83 2.31
C TYR A 35 0.21 -1.82 3.46
N GLN A 36 1.39 -1.45 3.94
CA GLN A 36 1.58 -0.43 4.98
C GLN A 36 2.22 0.80 4.33
N ALA A 37 1.47 1.89 4.20
CA ALA A 37 1.98 3.08 3.53
C ALA A 37 3.12 3.75 4.31
N ARG A 38 3.97 4.52 3.61
CA ARG A 38 4.98 5.36 4.26
C ARG A 38 4.33 6.27 5.29
N ASP A 39 5.07 6.58 6.34
CA ASP A 39 4.67 7.46 7.44
C ASP A 39 3.47 6.96 8.27
N THR A 40 3.04 5.72 8.09
CA THR A 40 2.00 5.09 8.92
C THR A 40 2.58 4.33 10.11
N GLY A 41 1.79 4.16 11.16
CA GLY A 41 2.16 3.39 12.34
C GLY A 41 2.55 1.94 12.01
N GLY A 42 1.84 1.27 11.10
CA GLY A 42 2.19 -0.09 10.70
C GLY A 42 3.49 -0.19 9.92
N ARG A 43 3.84 0.82 9.11
CA ARG A 43 5.16 0.93 8.48
C ARG A 43 6.27 1.13 9.50
N GLY A 44 6.05 2.02 10.47
CA GLY A 44 6.99 2.23 11.59
C GLY A 44 7.24 0.96 12.39
N LEU A 45 6.21 0.14 12.62
CA LEU A 45 6.40 -1.17 13.27
C LEU A 45 7.26 -2.12 12.45
N LEU A 46 7.03 -2.20 11.14
CA LEU A 46 7.79 -3.12 10.27
C LEU A 46 9.26 -2.72 10.13
N GLU A 47 9.55 -1.43 10.09
CA GLU A 47 10.90 -0.92 9.80
C GLU A 47 11.70 -0.60 11.06
N GLU A 48 11.05 -0.10 12.11
CA GLU A 48 11.71 0.40 13.32
C GLU A 48 11.32 -0.38 14.58
N GLY A 49 10.33 -1.28 14.50
CA GLY A 49 9.77 -1.94 15.69
C GLY A 49 9.09 -0.96 16.64
N ALA A 50 8.68 0.22 16.16
CA ALA A 50 8.14 1.29 16.99
C ALA A 50 6.96 2.01 16.33
N ILE A 51 6.03 2.49 17.16
CA ILE A 51 4.82 3.19 16.72
C ILE A 51 4.44 4.30 17.69
N ASN A 52 3.79 5.33 17.19
CA ASN A 52 3.19 6.36 18.04
C ASN A 52 1.85 5.87 18.61
N ILE A 53 1.79 5.70 19.92
CA ILE A 53 0.55 5.38 20.64
C ILE A 53 0.20 6.57 21.52
N TYR A 54 -0.93 7.22 21.21
CA TYR A 54 -1.44 8.39 21.97
C TYR A 54 -0.39 9.50 22.17
N GLY A 55 0.38 9.80 21.11
CA GLY A 55 1.40 10.85 21.11
C GLY A 55 2.75 10.45 21.72
N GLN A 56 2.92 9.18 22.13
CA GLN A 56 4.18 8.66 22.65
C GLN A 56 4.78 7.64 21.67
N ARG A 57 6.08 7.75 21.38
CA ARG A 57 6.79 6.75 20.58
C ARG A 57 7.07 5.53 21.45
N VAL A 58 6.55 4.37 21.06
CA VAL A 58 6.58 3.13 21.84
C VAL A 58 7.22 2.02 21.01
N HIS A 59 8.22 1.32 21.58
CA HIS A 59 8.76 0.08 21.01
C HIS A 59 7.83 -1.10 21.29
N ILE A 60 7.70 -1.99 20.30
CA ILE A 60 6.88 -3.19 20.36
C ILE A 60 7.78 -4.41 20.22
N ASP A 61 7.96 -5.13 21.33
CA ASP A 61 8.78 -6.35 21.41
C ASP A 61 7.96 -7.62 21.10
N LEU A 62 7.10 -7.55 20.08
CA LEU A 62 6.32 -8.70 19.61
C LEU A 62 6.80 -9.15 18.23
N PRO A 63 6.69 -10.45 17.90
CA PRO A 63 6.83 -10.91 16.53
C PRO A 63 5.82 -10.21 15.62
N ILE A 64 6.31 -9.75 14.46
CA ILE A 64 5.51 -9.09 13.44
C ILE A 64 5.71 -9.83 12.13
N GLN A 65 4.61 -10.19 11.47
CA GLN A 65 4.64 -10.79 10.14
C GLN A 65 3.73 -10.01 9.20
N GLN A 66 4.17 -9.85 7.95
CA GLN A 66 3.36 -9.27 6.89
C GLN A 66 3.07 -10.31 5.83
N PHE A 67 1.79 -10.48 5.53
CA PHE A 67 1.29 -11.23 4.41
C PHE A 67 0.74 -10.26 3.38
N SER A 68 1.07 -10.50 2.11
CA SER A 68 0.48 -9.77 1.00
C SER A 68 -0.68 -10.59 0.45
N PHE A 69 -1.91 -10.19 0.76
CA PHE A 69 -3.06 -10.70 0.01
C PHE A 69 -3.26 -9.83 -1.23
N SER A 70 -3.23 -10.44 -2.40
CA SER A 70 -3.31 -9.75 -3.69
C SER A 70 -4.70 -9.15 -3.90
N THR A 71 -4.91 -7.92 -3.46
CA THR A 71 -6.14 -7.14 -3.70
C THR A 71 -6.00 -6.15 -4.85
N HIS A 72 -4.81 -6.04 -5.43
CA HIS A 72 -4.52 -5.17 -6.56
C HIS A 72 -3.99 -5.99 -7.73
N ALA A 73 -4.31 -5.52 -8.95
CA ALA A 73 -3.77 -6.11 -10.15
C ALA A 73 -2.24 -5.99 -10.17
N GLY A 74 -1.57 -7.11 -10.46
CA GLY A 74 -0.13 -7.13 -10.70
C GLY A 74 0.23 -6.45 -12.02
N HIS A 75 1.53 -6.26 -12.24
CA HIS A 75 2.04 -5.60 -13.45
C HIS A 75 1.52 -6.26 -14.74
N GLN A 76 1.66 -7.58 -14.86
CA GLN A 76 1.22 -8.31 -16.05
C GLN A 76 -0.30 -8.25 -16.24
N GLU A 77 -1.07 -8.33 -15.15
CA GLU A 77 -2.54 -8.26 -15.21
C GLU A 77 -3.02 -6.90 -15.74
N ILE A 78 -2.32 -5.80 -15.40
CA ILE A 78 -2.62 -4.46 -15.94
C ILE A 78 -2.32 -4.39 -17.44
N LEU A 79 -1.17 -4.94 -17.87
CA LEU A 79 -0.79 -4.99 -19.28
C LEU A 79 -1.79 -5.80 -20.11
N ASP A 80 -2.15 -6.98 -19.62
CA ASP A 80 -3.09 -7.87 -20.29
C ASP A 80 -4.49 -7.23 -20.38
N PHE A 81 -4.90 -6.52 -19.32
CA PHE A 81 -6.16 -5.77 -19.30
C PHE A 81 -6.17 -4.62 -20.32
N ALA A 82 -5.11 -3.82 -20.40
CA ALA A 82 -5.01 -2.71 -21.35
C ALA A 82 -5.05 -3.20 -22.81
N LYS A 83 -4.32 -4.29 -23.09
CA LYS A 83 -4.31 -4.94 -24.39
C LYS A 83 -5.67 -5.55 -24.76
N ALA A 84 -6.32 -6.25 -23.82
CA ALA A 84 -7.63 -6.85 -24.05
C ALA A 84 -8.74 -5.82 -24.30
N CYS A 85 -8.58 -4.60 -23.75
CA CYS A 85 -9.47 -3.48 -24.03
C CYS A 85 -9.19 -2.77 -25.36
N GLU A 86 -8.14 -3.16 -26.10
CA GLU A 86 -7.65 -2.44 -27.29
C GLU A 86 -7.48 -0.93 -27.02
N ALA A 87 -7.01 -0.58 -25.81
CA ALA A 87 -6.98 0.80 -25.36
C ALA A 87 -6.03 1.65 -26.21
N LYS A 88 -6.51 2.76 -26.80
CA LYS A 88 -5.62 3.74 -27.47
C LYS A 88 -4.83 4.56 -26.46
N HIS A 89 -5.50 5.02 -25.40
CA HIS A 89 -4.93 5.85 -24.34
C HIS A 89 -5.02 5.14 -22.99
N VAL A 90 -3.96 5.21 -22.18
CA VAL A 90 -3.91 4.66 -20.82
C VAL A 90 -3.46 5.73 -19.85
N VAL A 91 -4.26 6.03 -18.83
CA VAL A 91 -3.92 7.00 -17.78
C VAL A 91 -3.46 6.27 -16.54
N VAL A 92 -2.18 6.40 -16.19
CA VAL A 92 -1.60 5.72 -15.03
C VAL A 92 -1.67 6.65 -13.82
N TYR A 93 -2.49 6.30 -12.84
CA TYR A 93 -2.69 7.05 -11.60
C TYR A 93 -2.63 6.12 -10.37
N HIS A 94 -2.51 6.70 -9.17
CA HIS A 94 -2.44 5.96 -7.89
C HIS A 94 -1.35 4.87 -7.84
N THR A 95 -0.21 5.17 -8.47
CA THR A 95 0.99 4.32 -8.46
C THR A 95 2.16 5.05 -7.81
N ASP A 96 3.07 4.30 -7.18
CA ASP A 96 4.33 4.84 -6.69
C ASP A 96 5.08 5.46 -7.89
N PRO A 97 5.32 6.79 -7.89
CA PRO A 97 5.87 7.50 -9.04
C PRO A 97 7.35 7.19 -9.30
N THR A 98 8.04 6.58 -8.34
CA THR A 98 9.49 6.39 -8.38
C THR A 98 9.87 4.96 -8.75
N HIS A 99 9.14 3.97 -8.26
CA HIS A 99 9.48 2.56 -8.37
C HIS A 99 8.49 1.78 -9.22
N ALA A 100 7.19 2.04 -9.08
CA ALA A 100 6.15 1.23 -9.74
C ALA A 100 5.70 1.81 -11.09
N ARG A 101 5.58 3.14 -11.17
CA ARG A 101 5.07 3.83 -12.36
C ARG A 101 6.02 3.75 -13.56
N PRO A 102 7.34 4.06 -13.45
CA PRO A 102 8.21 4.08 -14.61
C PRO A 102 8.23 2.76 -15.42
N PRO A 103 8.40 1.57 -14.81
CA PRO A 103 8.40 0.33 -15.57
C PRO A 103 7.01 -0.02 -16.15
N LEU A 104 5.92 0.38 -15.48
CA LEU A 104 4.57 0.17 -16.00
C LEU A 104 4.29 1.02 -17.24
N VAL A 105 4.71 2.29 -17.22
CA VAL A 105 4.57 3.22 -18.34
C VAL A 105 5.39 2.74 -19.53
N GLU A 106 6.64 2.32 -19.29
CA GLU A 106 7.51 1.76 -20.34
C GLU A 106 6.85 0.55 -21.01
N ALA A 107 6.35 -0.40 -20.21
CA ALA A 107 5.73 -1.63 -20.72
C ALA A 107 4.42 -1.36 -21.49
N LEU A 108 3.56 -0.46 -21.00
CA LEU A 108 2.34 -0.05 -21.71
C LEU A 108 2.66 0.67 -23.03
N THR A 109 3.68 1.53 -23.02
CA THR A 109 4.13 2.24 -24.24
C THR A 109 4.69 1.26 -25.26
N ALA A 110 5.46 0.26 -24.81
CA ALA A 110 5.99 -0.80 -25.67
C ALA A 110 4.88 -1.68 -26.30
N GLN A 111 3.69 -1.73 -25.70
CA GLN A 111 2.50 -2.36 -26.28
C GLN A 111 1.76 -1.47 -27.30
N GLY A 112 2.23 -0.25 -27.53
CA GLY A 112 1.67 0.69 -28.49
C GLY A 112 0.59 1.64 -27.93
N HIS A 113 0.40 1.65 -26.60
CA HIS A 113 -0.53 2.57 -25.96
C HIS A 113 0.05 3.98 -25.86
N ILE A 114 -0.81 5.01 -25.96
CA ILE A 114 -0.46 6.39 -25.57
C ILE A 114 -0.65 6.50 -24.07
N VAL A 115 0.45 6.51 -23.32
CA VAL A 115 0.41 6.49 -21.85
C VAL A 115 0.51 7.91 -21.27
N HIS A 116 -0.33 8.17 -20.28
CA HIS A 116 -0.54 9.47 -19.66
C HIS A 116 -0.18 9.41 -18.18
N GLU A 117 0.69 10.32 -17.74
CA GLU A 117 1.17 10.41 -16.35
C GLU A 117 0.74 11.74 -15.71
N PRO A 118 -0.51 11.85 -15.23
CA PRO A 118 -1.01 13.10 -14.66
C PRO A 118 -0.20 13.52 -13.42
N LYS A 119 0.01 14.83 -13.31
CA LYS A 119 0.61 15.48 -12.13
C LYS A 119 -0.50 15.99 -11.22
N ASN A 120 -0.31 15.82 -9.90
CA ASN A 120 -1.28 16.27 -8.92
C ASN A 120 -1.52 17.78 -9.05
N GLY A 121 -2.80 18.18 -9.15
CA GLY A 121 -3.21 19.57 -9.28
C GLY A 121 -3.14 20.14 -10.70
N GLU A 122 -2.62 19.39 -11.67
CA GLU A 122 -2.60 19.80 -13.08
C GLU A 122 -3.70 19.07 -13.86
N SER A 123 -4.37 19.79 -14.77
CA SER A 123 -5.41 19.23 -15.65
C SER A 123 -5.04 19.47 -17.10
N TYR A 124 -5.32 18.49 -17.95
CA TYR A 124 -5.19 18.61 -19.40
C TYR A 124 -6.25 17.76 -20.11
N ILE A 125 -6.47 18.06 -21.38
CA ILE A 125 -7.46 17.40 -22.23
C ILE A 125 -6.77 16.33 -23.06
N ILE A 126 -7.37 15.14 -23.14
CA ILE A 126 -6.96 14.08 -24.05
C ILE A 126 -7.87 14.20 -25.28
N GLU A 127 -7.29 14.55 -26.42
CA GLU A 127 -8.01 14.62 -27.69
C GLU A 127 -8.10 13.22 -28.32
N ASN A 128 -9.20 12.97 -29.04
CA ASN A 128 -9.48 11.67 -29.69
C ASN A 128 -8.69 11.46 -30.97
#